data_AF-A0A957F2M2-F1
#
_entry.id   AF-A0A957F2M2-F1
#
_cell.length_a   1.000
_cell.length_b   1.000
_cell.length_c   1.000
_cell.angle_alpha   90.00
_cell.angle_beta   90.00
_cell.angle_gamma   90.00
#
_symmetry.space_group_name_H-M   'P 1'
#
loop_
_entity.id
_entity.type
_entity.pdbx_description
1 polymer ?
#
loop_
_entity_poly.entity_id
_entity_poly.type
_entity_poly.pdbx_seq_one_letter_code
_entity_poly.pdbx_strand_id
1 'polypeptide(L)'
;MPARTERIYLFPSDTSQPARVMRFPIWWDRRGFFAKFRDRELDTGNPIYVDYAFLLTMGEALVWDRTCREKFADESRSQKRDFTPEMQQFEAALKKSRWVIVESSEWESGLD
;
A
#
# COMPACT_ATOMS: atom_id res chain seq x y z
N MET A 1 21.30 6.46 -5.14
CA MET A 1 19.85 6.72 -5.32
C MET A 1 19.16 6.14 -4.10
N PRO A 2 18.33 6.90 -3.36
CA PRO A 2 17.66 6.36 -2.18
C PRO A 2 16.74 5.20 -2.58
N ALA A 3 16.82 4.10 -1.84
CA ALA A 3 15.94 2.96 -2.05
C ALA A 3 14.61 3.26 -1.35
N ARG A 4 13.50 3.21 -2.09
CA ARG A 4 12.16 3.37 -1.54
C ARG A 4 11.55 2.03 -1.24
N THR A 5 11.01 1.87 -0.03
CA THR A 5 10.25 0.67 0.37
C THR A 5 8.89 1.08 0.89
N GLU A 6 7.84 0.58 0.26
CA GLU A 6 6.47 0.82 0.69
C GLU A 6 5.83 -0.40 1.38
N ARG A 7 5.14 -0.13 2.49
CA ARG A 7 4.40 -1.12 3.28
C ARG A 7 2.96 -0.68 3.47
N ILE A 8 2.07 -1.67 3.57
CA ILE A 8 0.67 -1.45 3.89
C ILE A 8 0.37 -2.10 5.23
N TYR A 9 -0.13 -1.30 6.17
CA TYR A 9 -0.64 -1.74 7.45
C TYR A 9 -2.16 -1.78 7.39
N LEU A 10 -2.72 -2.93 7.72
CA LEU A 10 -4.15 -3.23 7.68
C LEU A 10 -4.64 -3.40 9.12
N PHE A 11 -5.34 -2.40 9.64
CA PHE A 11 -5.85 -2.41 11.01
C PHE A 11 -7.28 -2.94 11.02
N PRO A 12 -7.56 -4.07 11.71
CA PRO A 12 -8.88 -4.67 11.74
C PRO A 12 -9.91 -3.78 12.45
N SER A 13 -11.19 -4.00 12.15
CA SER A 13 -12.28 -3.36 12.91
C SER A 13 -12.43 -3.91 14.32
N ASP A 14 -12.04 -5.17 14.51
CA ASP A 14 -11.98 -5.84 15.80
C ASP A 14 -10.62 -5.58 16.45
N THR A 15 -10.62 -4.84 17.56
CA THR A 15 -9.40 -4.42 18.27
C THR A 15 -8.66 -5.57 18.97
N SER A 16 -9.27 -6.76 19.05
CA SER A 16 -8.59 -7.96 19.55
C SER A 16 -7.69 -8.62 18.51
N GLN A 17 -7.84 -8.25 17.23
CA GLN A 17 -7.04 -8.79 16.14
C GLN A 17 -5.81 -7.90 15.89
N PRO A 18 -4.63 -8.51 15.65
CA PRO A 18 -3.43 -7.74 15.33
C PRO A 18 -3.57 -7.07 13.96
N ALA A 19 -2.91 -5.92 13.80
CA ALA A 19 -2.72 -5.32 12.49
C ALA A 19 -1.87 -6.23 11.61
N ARG A 20 -2.19 -6.28 10.32
CA ARG A 20 -1.44 -7.06 9.33
C ARG A 20 -0.56 -6.15 8.50
N VAL A 21 0.71 -6.52 8.33
CA VAL A 21 1.64 -5.82 7.45
C VAL A 21 1.77 -6.57 6.14
N MET A 22 1.67 -5.87 5.02
CA MET A 22 1.81 -6.40 3.68
C MET A 22 2.73 -5.50 2.85
N ARG A 23 3.32 -6.04 1.79
CA ARG A 23 4.06 -5.24 0.80
C ARG A 23 3.08 -4.41 -0.01
N PHE A 24 3.53 -3.26 -0.53
CA PHE A 24 2.77 -2.51 -1.51
C PHE A 24 2.46 -3.39 -2.73
N PRO A 25 1.18 -3.56 -3.13
CA PRO A 25 0.80 -4.45 -4.21
C PRO A 25 1.41 -4.01 -5.53
N ILE A 26 1.95 -4.96 -6.29
CA ILE A 26 2.56 -4.68 -7.60
C ILE A 26 1.54 -4.15 -8.62
N TRP A 27 0.26 -4.49 -8.46
CA TRP A 27 -0.81 -3.99 -9.32
C TRP A 27 -1.31 -2.61 -8.92
N TRP A 28 -0.95 -2.09 -7.74
CA TRP A 28 -1.27 -0.72 -7.38
C TRP A 28 -0.38 0.24 -8.16
N ASP A 29 -0.98 1.22 -8.83
CA ASP A 29 -0.25 2.30 -9.47
C ASP A 29 0.39 3.17 -8.40
N ARG A 30 1.67 2.91 -8.12
CA ARG A 30 2.45 3.61 -7.11
C ARG A 30 2.45 5.12 -7.33
N ARG A 31 2.70 5.59 -8.55
CA ARG A 31 2.77 7.03 -8.86
C ARG A 31 1.38 7.66 -8.73
N GLY A 32 0.36 6.99 -9.27
CA GLY A 32 -1.02 7.44 -9.16
C GLY A 32 -1.51 7.51 -7.72
N PHE A 33 -1.12 6.56 -6.86
CA PHE A 33 -1.50 6.52 -5.46
C PHE A 33 -0.99 7.77 -4.72
N PHE A 34 0.33 8.01 -4.78
CA PHE A 34 0.94 9.15 -4.08
C PHE A 34 0.49 10.49 -4.64
N ALA A 35 0.20 10.59 -5.94
CA ALA A 35 -0.37 11.79 -6.51
C ALA A 35 -1.82 12.03 -6.02
N LYS A 36 -2.64 10.98 -5.96
CA LYS A 36 -4.05 11.07 -5.57
C LYS A 36 -4.26 11.39 -4.09
N PHE A 37 -3.43 10.81 -3.22
CA PHE A 37 -3.59 10.92 -1.76
C PHE A 37 -2.61 11.90 -1.11
N ARG A 38 -1.90 12.71 -1.91
CA ARG A 38 -0.88 13.67 -1.44
C ARG A 38 -1.37 14.58 -0.31
N ASP A 39 -2.61 15.06 -0.40
CA ASP A 39 -3.18 15.98 0.60
C ASP A 39 -3.47 15.30 1.96
N ARG A 40 -3.22 13.99 2.08
CA ARG A 40 -3.40 13.18 3.29
C ARG A 40 -2.09 12.59 3.79
N GLU A 41 -0.97 13.10 3.28
CA GLU A 41 0.36 12.76 3.74
C GLU A 41 0.52 13.20 5.20
N LEU A 42 0.93 12.25 6.04
CA LEU A 42 1.32 12.49 7.42
C LEU A 42 2.83 12.34 7.50
N ASP A 43 3.50 13.42 7.91
CA ASP A 43 4.89 13.36 8.32
C ASP A 43 4.98 12.58 9.63
N THR A 44 5.72 11.48 9.61
CA THR A 44 5.88 10.62 10.80
C THR A 44 7.04 11.07 11.69
N GLY A 45 7.77 12.13 11.29
CA GLY A 45 8.76 12.82 12.12
C GLY A 45 9.95 11.96 12.52
N ASN A 46 10.22 10.86 11.80
CA ASN A 46 11.38 10.02 12.08
C ASN A 46 12.67 10.79 11.77
N PRO A 47 13.54 11.05 12.77
CA PRO A 47 14.75 11.85 12.54
C PRO A 47 15.82 11.11 11.73
N ILE A 48 15.65 9.81 11.46
CA ILE A 48 16.63 8.97 10.78
C ILE A 48 16.28 8.76 9.30
N TYR A 49 15.00 8.79 8.93
CA TYR A 49 14.53 8.52 7.56
C TYR A 49 13.32 9.38 7.20
N VAL A 50 13.18 9.71 5.91
CA VAL A 50 11.98 10.38 5.41
C VAL A 50 10.87 9.33 5.30
N ASP A 51 10.02 9.32 6.31
CA ASP A 51 8.91 8.39 6.45
C ASP A 51 7.58 9.16 6.33
N TYR A 52 6.89 8.98 5.21
CA TYR A 52 5.53 9.49 5.01
C TYR A 52 4.52 8.37 5.15
N ALA A 53 3.40 8.66 5.82
CA ALA A 53 2.27 7.76 5.93
C ALA A 53 1.02 8.36 5.29
N PHE A 54 0.23 7.50 4.64
CA PHE A 54 -1.05 7.86 4.03
C PHE A 54 -2.15 7.05 4.71
N LEU A 55 -3.16 7.74 5.25
CA LEU A 55 -4.30 7.10 5.90
C LEU A 55 -5.49 7.01 4.94
N LEU A 56 -5.97 5.79 4.75
CA LEU A 56 -7.16 5.48 3.95
C LEU A 56 -8.20 4.78 4.82
N THR A 57 -9.46 5.06 4.53
CA THR A 57 -10.57 4.20 4.97
C THR A 57 -10.56 2.88 4.18
N MET A 58 -11.21 1.86 4.74
CA MET A 58 -11.48 0.61 4.02
C MET A 58 -12.07 0.83 2.62
N GLY A 59 -13.09 1.68 2.52
CA GLY A 59 -13.80 1.92 1.25
C GLY A 59 -12.91 2.53 0.19
N GLU A 60 -12.07 3.49 0.57
CA GLU A 60 -11.12 4.13 -0.34
C GLU A 60 -10.06 3.15 -0.85
N ALA A 61 -9.52 2.33 0.05
CA ALA A 61 -8.54 1.31 -0.32
C ALA A 61 -9.14 0.26 -1.26
N LEU A 62 -10.40 -0.16 -1.04
CA LEU A 62 -11.11 -1.10 -1.92
C LEU A 62 -11.38 -0.51 -3.31
N VAL A 63 -11.83 0.74 -3.38
CA VAL A 63 -12.08 1.42 -4.66
C VAL A 63 -10.78 1.60 -5.44
N TRP A 64 -9.70 2.01 -4.75
CA TRP A 64 -8.38 2.13 -5.36
C TRP A 64 -7.88 0.78 -5.87
N ASP A 65 -7.95 -0.26 -5.04
CA ASP A 65 -7.53 -1.61 -5.39
C ASP A 65 -8.26 -2.15 -6.61
N ARG A 66 -9.59 -2.01 -6.66
CA ARG A 66 -10.40 -2.39 -7.83
C ARG A 66 -9.96 -1.66 -9.09
N THR A 67 -9.82 -0.34 -9.02
CA THR A 67 -9.40 0.50 -10.17
C THR A 67 -8.02 0.07 -10.68
N CYS A 68 -7.11 -0.24 -9.77
CA CYS A 68 -5.77 -0.69 -10.10
C CYS A 68 -5.76 -2.08 -10.74
N ARG A 69 -6.57 -3.03 -10.25
CA ARG A 69 -6.69 -4.37 -10.86
C ARG A 69 -7.25 -4.31 -12.28
N GLU A 70 -8.29 -3.52 -12.50
CA GLU A 70 -8.90 -3.35 -13.81
C GLU A 70 -7.87 -2.84 -14.83
N LYS A 71 -7.04 -1.85 -14.46
CA LYS A 71 -5.94 -1.37 -15.31
C LYS A 71 -4.82 -2.38 -15.47
N PHE A 72 -4.44 -3.06 -14.39
CA PHE A 72 -3.35 -4.02 -14.40
C PHE A 72 -3.66 -5.25 -15.25
N ALA A 73 -4.92 -5.63 -15.40
CA ALA A 73 -5.35 -6.73 -16.27
C ALA A 73 -4.86 -6.55 -17.71
N ASP A 74 -4.77 -5.31 -18.20
CA ASP A 74 -4.33 -4.97 -19.55
C ASP A 74 -2.79 -4.85 -19.68
N GLU A 75 -2.03 -4.90 -18.58
CA GLU A 75 -0.58 -4.75 -18.61
C GLU A 75 0.14 -6.05 -18.95
N SER A 76 1.22 -5.99 -19.74
CA SER A 76 2.05 -7.16 -20.06
C SER A 76 2.64 -7.87 -18.83
N ARG A 77 2.67 -7.21 -17.67
CA ARG A 77 3.15 -7.78 -16.41
C ARG A 77 2.15 -8.75 -15.80
N SER A 78 0.85 -8.52 -15.95
CA SER A 78 -0.21 -9.42 -15.44
C SER A 78 -0.21 -10.77 -16.16
N GLN A 79 0.28 -10.80 -17.41
CA GLN A 79 0.36 -12.02 -18.22
C GLN A 79 1.56 -12.93 -17.87
N LYS A 80 2.55 -12.42 -17.11
CA LYS A 80 3.79 -13.17 -16.79
C LYS A 80 3.67 -14.08 -15.57
N ARG A 81 2.66 -13.86 -14.72
CA ARG A 81 2.43 -14.61 -13.49
C ARG A 81 0.95 -14.47 -13.12
N ASP A 82 0.36 -15.54 -12.62
CA ASP A 82 -0.96 -15.46 -12.00
C ASP A 82 -0.83 -14.74 -10.64
N PHE A 83 -1.45 -13.58 -10.53
CA PHE A 83 -1.54 -12.78 -9.30
C PHE A 83 -2.91 -12.89 -8.62
N THR A 84 -3.81 -13.70 -9.17
CA THR A 84 -5.19 -13.84 -8.67
C THR A 84 -5.25 -14.26 -7.21
N PRO A 85 -4.45 -15.24 -6.74
CA PRO A 85 -4.46 -15.64 -5.32
C PRO A 85 -4.02 -14.50 -4.39
N GLU A 86 -2.96 -13.77 -4.75
CA GLU A 86 -2.46 -12.64 -3.97
C GLU A 86 -3.45 -11.48 -3.94
N MET A 87 -4.09 -11.19 -5.08
CA MET A 87 -5.16 -10.20 -5.18
C MET A 87 -6.35 -10.58 -4.29
N GLN A 88 -6.84 -11.82 -4.37
CA GLN A 88 -7.95 -12.28 -3.53
C GLN A 88 -7.60 -12.20 -2.03
N GLN A 89 -6.39 -12.62 -1.66
CA GLN A 89 -5.92 -12.54 -0.28
C GLN A 89 -5.86 -11.10 0.23
N PHE A 90 -5.36 -10.18 -0.62
CA PHE A 90 -5.25 -8.77 -0.28
C PHE A 90 -6.64 -8.13 -0.13
N GLU A 91 -7.57 -8.40 -1.06
CA GLU A 91 -8.96 -7.91 -0.98
C GLU A 91 -9.66 -8.39 0.28
N ALA A 92 -9.51 -9.67 0.61
CA ALA A 92 -10.08 -10.25 1.82
C ALA A 92 -9.53 -9.58 3.10
N ALA A 93 -8.26 -9.19 3.09
CA ALA A 93 -7.65 -8.45 4.19
C ALA A 93 -8.18 -7.01 4.26
N LEU A 94 -8.30 -6.31 3.11
CA LEU A 94 -8.91 -4.98 3.04
C LEU A 94 -10.33 -4.98 3.60
N LYS A 95 -11.18 -5.93 3.20
CA LYS A 95 -12.59 -6.03 3.67
C LYS A 95 -12.73 -6.23 5.19
N LYS A 96 -11.69 -6.72 5.86
CA LYS A 96 -11.67 -6.89 7.33
C LYS A 96 -11.04 -5.70 8.06
N SER A 97 -10.45 -4.77 7.31
CA SER A 97 -9.75 -3.62 7.85
C SER A 97 -10.72 -2.47 8.07
N ARG A 98 -10.52 -1.72 9.16
CA ARG A 98 -11.14 -0.41 9.38
C ARG A 98 -10.31 0.71 8.78
N TRP A 99 -9.01 0.61 8.97
CA TRP A 99 -8.02 1.58 8.51
C TRP A 99 -6.92 0.89 7.71
N VAL A 100 -6.46 1.59 6.69
CA VAL A 100 -5.36 1.16 5.82
C VAL A 100 -4.32 2.28 5.85
N ILE A 101 -3.12 1.96 6.30
CA ILE A 101 -2.00 2.90 6.31
C ILE A 101 -1.00 2.46 5.26
N VAL A 102 -0.62 3.35 4.35
CA VAL A 102 0.49 3.13 3.43
C VAL A 102 1.67 3.95 3.90
N GLU A 103 2.75 3.27 4.25
CA GLU A 103 4.02 3.88 4.63
C GLU A 103 4.97 3.85 3.44
N SER A 104 5.65 4.95 3.19
CA SER A 104 6.75 5.07 2.24
C SER A 104 7.99 5.51 3.00
N SER A 105 8.99 4.63 3.04
CA SER A 105 10.28 4.89 3.67
C SER A 105 11.36 5.14 2.61
N GLU A 106 12.11 6.22 2.79
CA GLU A 106 13.31 6.54 2.01
C GLU A 106 14.55 6.37 2.87
N TRP A 107 15.36 5.35 2.55
CA TRP A 107 16.67 5.15 3.17
C TRP A 107 17.75 5.71 2.24
N GLU A 108 18.63 6.56 2.76
CA GLU A 108 19.90 6.84 2.08
C GLU A 108 20.74 5.56 2.11
N SER A 109 21.09 5.05 0.92
CA SER A 109 22.09 3.99 0.77
C SER A 109 23.45 4.57 1.14
N GLY A 110 23.73 4.65 2.44
CA GLY A 110 24.87 5.38 2.97
C GLY A 110 25.45 4.76 4.23
N LEU A 111 25.57 3.43 4.26
CA LEU A 111 26.53 2.70 5.11
C LEU A 111 26.88 1.39 4.37
N ASP A 112 27.91 1.45 3.53
CA ASP A 112 28.74 0.27 3.25
C ASP A 112 29.52 -0.12 4.51
#